data_AF-A0A7J4HUE1-F1
#
_entry.id   AF-A0A7J4HUE1-F1
#
_cell.length_a   1.000
_cell.length_b   1.000
_cell.length_c   1.000
_cell.angle_alpha   90.00
_cell.angle_beta   90.00
_cell.angle_gamma   90.00
#
_symmetry.space_group_name_H-M   'P 1'
#
loop_
_entity.id
_entity.type
_entity.pdbx_description
1 polymer ?
#
loop_
_entity_poly.entity_id
_entity_poly.type
_entity_poly.pdbx_seq_one_letter_code
_entity_poly.pdbx_strand_id
1 'polypeptide(L)'
;MDKFAAAVITRFREYRSEKLKPLAEVCLHLGLNANYVTALSLLAGLLAVYFVFQSYLLFLLFALLHLFFDSLDGVVASIPGKTTGGAYFDVGTDTFISFLLLLKVGWFLQDYYVYIIAGLFFLAAVIHFLSCLEAPLLFTRTVGIAILSIATFPAFPWIQELLTIGYLAAGIASVFSLARQLQWKMMKRTG
;
A
#
# COMPACT_ATOMS: atom_id res chain seq x y z
N MET A 1 -7.04 -22.12 12.41
CA MET A 1 -5.82 -22.36 11.60
C MET A 1 -4.64 -21.53 12.14
N ASP A 2 -4.45 -21.42 13.46
CA ASP A 2 -4.13 -20.08 14.01
C ASP A 2 -2.83 -19.92 14.82
N LYS A 3 -2.05 -20.98 15.10
CA LYS A 3 -0.82 -20.81 15.90
C LYS A 3 0.46 -20.72 15.07
N PHE A 4 0.58 -21.51 14.01
CA PHE A 4 1.79 -21.56 13.19
C PHE A 4 1.94 -20.32 12.29
N ALA A 5 0.85 -19.93 11.60
CA ALA A 5 0.83 -18.71 10.79
C ALA A 5 1.07 -17.46 11.65
N ALA A 6 0.43 -17.38 12.83
CA ALA A 6 0.67 -16.30 13.78
C ALA A 6 2.13 -16.26 14.24
N ALA A 7 2.71 -17.41 14.62
CA ALA A 7 4.10 -17.51 15.07
C ALA A 7 5.12 -17.10 14.00
N VAL A 8 4.90 -17.50 12.75
CA VAL A 8 5.74 -17.11 11.61
C VAL A 8 5.65 -15.61 11.36
N ILE A 9 4.45 -15.03 11.41
CA ILE A 9 4.23 -13.59 11.26
C ILE A 9 4.93 -12.81 12.38
N THR A 10 4.86 -13.26 13.64
CA THR A 10 5.59 -12.61 14.75
C THR A 10 7.10 -12.70 14.58
N ARG A 11 7.66 -13.86 14.22
CA ARG A 11 9.11 -14.00 14.00
C ARG A 11 9.62 -13.13 12.85
N PHE A 12 8.84 -13.00 11.77
CA PHE A 12 9.20 -12.13 10.66
C PHE A 12 9.13 -10.65 11.05
N ARG A 13 8.14 -10.26 11.88
CA ARG A 13 8.06 -8.91 12.47
C ARG A 13 9.23 -8.62 13.41
N GLU A 14 9.63 -9.58 14.25
CA GLU A 14 10.76 -9.47 15.17
C GLU A 14 12.08 -9.31 14.40
N TYR A 15 12.35 -10.15 13.40
CA TYR A 15 13.56 -10.06 12.58
C TYR A 15 13.64 -8.74 11.79
N ARG A 16 12.51 -8.29 11.23
CA ARG A 16 12.41 -6.99 10.53
C ARG A 16 12.65 -5.83 11.51
N SER A 17 12.07 -5.89 12.70
CA SER A 17 12.28 -4.91 13.76
C SER A 17 13.75 -4.84 14.18
N GLU A 18 14.41 -5.99 14.36
CA GLU A 18 15.79 -6.07 14.86
C GLU A 18 16.81 -5.49 13.88
N LYS A 19 16.65 -5.74 12.57
CA LYS A 19 17.53 -5.16 11.54
C LYS A 19 17.28 -3.68 11.26
N LEU A 20 16.05 -3.20 11.44
CA LEU A 20 15.68 -1.81 11.15
C LEU A 20 15.77 -0.89 12.39
N LYS A 21 15.89 -1.45 13.60
CA LYS A 21 16.13 -0.71 14.85
C LYS A 21 17.29 0.28 14.81
N PRO A 22 18.51 -0.06 14.37
CA PRO A 22 19.62 0.91 14.35
C PRO A 22 19.35 2.09 13.40
N LEU A 23 18.65 1.84 12.28
CA LEU A 23 18.21 2.91 11.37
C LEU A 23 17.10 3.77 11.98
N ALA A 24 16.12 3.15 12.65
CA ALA A 24 15.06 3.85 13.37
C ALA A 24 15.60 4.72 14.51
N GLU A 25 16.60 4.23 15.25
CA GLU A 25 17.30 4.96 16.31
C GLU A 25 18.11 6.12 15.76
N VAL A 26 18.75 5.99 14.60
CA VAL A 26 19.42 7.11 13.91
C VAL A 26 18.41 8.17 13.46
N CYS A 27 17.26 7.77 12.91
CA CYS A 27 16.19 8.72 12.56
C CYS A 27 15.64 9.45 13.78
N LEU A 28 15.45 8.75 14.91
CA LEU A 28 15.05 9.35 16.19
C LEU A 28 16.11 10.32 16.74
N HIS A 29 17.40 9.97 16.67
CA HIS A 29 18.49 10.86 17.08
C HIS A 29 18.64 12.10 16.19
N LEU A 30 18.21 12.02 14.92
CA LEU A 30 18.14 13.17 14.01
C LEU A 30 16.90 14.05 14.22
N GLY A 31 16.02 13.72 15.17
CA GLY A 31 14.78 14.47 15.44
C GLY A 31 13.70 14.29 14.36
N LEU A 32 13.85 13.30 13.49
CA LEU A 32 12.85 12.99 12.46
C LEU A 32 11.65 12.29 13.11
N ASN A 33 10.59 13.07 13.35
CA ASN A 33 9.29 12.56 13.77
C ASN A 33 8.74 11.57 12.70
N ALA A 34 8.01 10.53 13.12
CA ALA A 34 7.44 9.49 12.25
C ALA A 34 6.71 10.08 11.02
N ASN A 35 6.00 11.20 11.23
CA ASN A 35 5.31 11.93 10.16
C ASN A 35 6.22 12.38 9.00
N TYR A 36 7.49 12.70 9.27
CA TYR A 36 8.45 13.06 8.21
C TYR A 36 8.85 11.84 7.38
N VAL A 37 8.99 10.68 8.00
CA VAL A 37 9.27 9.42 7.30
C VAL A 37 8.09 9.05 6.40
N THR A 38 6.86 9.16 6.91
CA THR A 38 5.65 8.95 6.10
C THR A 38 5.53 9.97 4.97
N ALA A 39 5.88 11.25 5.20
CA ALA A 39 5.89 12.27 4.15
C ALA A 39 6.93 12.01 3.05
N LEU A 40 8.12 11.52 3.42
CA LEU A 40 9.13 11.07 2.45
C LEU A 40 8.66 9.84 1.68
N SER A 41 7.97 8.91 2.35
CA SER A 41 7.31 7.78 1.69
C SER A 41 6.27 8.25 0.67
N LEU A 42 5.43 9.23 1.02
CA LEU A 42 4.45 9.83 0.11
C LEU A 42 5.13 10.48 -1.10
N LEU A 43 6.17 11.29 -0.88
CA LEU A 43 6.90 11.95 -1.95
C LEU A 43 7.54 10.93 -2.91
N ALA A 44 8.18 9.90 -2.38
CA ALA A 44 8.72 8.81 -3.17
C ALA A 44 7.62 8.08 -3.95
N GLY A 45 6.46 7.82 -3.33
CA GLY A 45 5.30 7.21 -4.00
C GLY A 45 4.77 8.07 -5.15
N LEU A 46 4.66 9.39 -4.98
CA LEU A 46 4.23 10.31 -6.03
C LEU A 46 5.21 10.34 -7.21
N LEU A 47 6.51 10.34 -6.93
CA LEU A 47 7.54 10.25 -7.97
C LEU A 47 7.48 8.89 -8.69
N ALA A 48 7.22 7.79 -7.97
CA ALA A 48 7.00 6.49 -8.59
C ALA A 48 5.79 6.53 -9.55
N VAL A 49 4.65 7.07 -9.13
CA VAL A 49 3.47 7.25 -10.00
C VAL A 49 3.80 8.08 -11.24
N TYR A 50 4.60 9.13 -11.09
CA TYR A 50 4.98 9.97 -12.22
C TYR A 50 5.83 9.22 -13.25
N PHE A 51 6.82 8.46 -12.79
CA PHE A 51 7.80 7.79 -13.66
C PHE A 51 7.38 6.39 -14.17
N VAL A 52 6.29 5.79 -13.64
CA VAL A 52 5.88 4.40 -13.93
C VAL A 52 5.88 4.02 -15.41
N PHE A 53 5.41 4.89 -16.31
CA PHE A 53 5.42 4.66 -17.76
C PHE A 53 6.41 5.53 -18.54
N GLN A 54 7.29 6.27 -17.84
CA GLN A 54 8.28 7.16 -18.46
C GLN A 54 9.70 6.60 -18.39
N SER A 55 10.07 6.01 -17.24
CA SER A 55 11.40 5.47 -17.00
C SER A 55 11.34 4.35 -15.99
N TYR A 56 11.61 3.12 -16.46
CA TYR A 56 11.64 1.93 -15.62
C TYR A 56 12.58 2.08 -14.41
N LEU A 57 13.80 2.58 -14.63
CA LEU A 57 14.80 2.71 -13.57
C LEU A 57 14.36 3.70 -12.49
N LEU A 58 13.80 4.84 -12.89
CA LEU A 58 13.32 5.84 -11.94
C LEU A 58 12.07 5.34 -11.19
N PHE A 59 11.14 4.70 -11.90
CA PHE A 59 10.00 4.06 -11.27
C PHE A 59 10.43 3.05 -10.21
N LEU A 60 11.31 2.12 -10.57
CA LEU A 60 11.79 1.08 -9.66
C LEU A 60 12.51 1.70 -8.45
N LEU A 61 13.38 2.68 -8.68
CA LEU A 61 14.09 3.38 -7.60
C LEU A 61 13.11 4.02 -6.61
N PHE A 62 12.15 4.81 -7.09
CA PHE A 62 11.20 5.51 -6.23
C PHE A 62 10.17 4.57 -5.60
N ALA A 63 9.76 3.52 -6.29
CA ALA A 63 8.86 2.51 -5.75
C ALA A 63 9.52 1.70 -4.62
N LEU A 64 10.79 1.32 -4.78
CA LEU A 64 11.57 0.68 -3.72
C LEU A 64 11.80 1.64 -2.55
N LEU A 65 12.06 2.91 -2.82
CA LEU A 65 12.25 3.92 -1.80
C LEU A 65 10.97 4.16 -0.98
N HIS A 66 9.81 4.24 -1.64
CA HIS A 66 8.50 4.29 -1.00
C HIS A 66 8.27 3.07 -0.11
N LEU A 67 8.51 1.85 -0.63
CA LEU A 67 8.35 0.62 0.13
C LEU A 67 9.32 0.51 1.31
N PHE A 68 10.53 1.04 1.15
CA PHE A 68 11.55 1.11 2.21
C PHE A 68 11.10 2.06 3.34
N PHE A 69 10.67 3.28 3.01
CA PHE A 69 10.23 4.25 4.02
C PHE A 69 8.95 3.82 4.74
N ASP A 70 7.99 3.22 4.04
CA ASP A 70 6.83 2.56 4.65
C ASP A 70 7.27 1.45 5.63
N SER A 71 8.24 0.64 5.20
CA SER A 71 8.74 -0.43 6.07
C SER A 71 9.45 0.11 7.32
N LEU A 72 10.08 1.27 7.19
CA LEU A 72 10.79 1.98 8.25
C LEU A 72 9.82 2.62 9.23
N ASP A 73 8.77 3.32 8.75
CA ASP A 73 7.72 3.88 9.62
C ASP A 73 7.03 2.78 10.42
N GLY A 74 6.74 1.63 9.82
CA GLY A 74 6.21 0.46 10.53
C GLY A 74 7.11 -0.07 11.67
N VAL A 75 8.44 0.13 11.60
CA VAL A 75 9.38 -0.26 12.66
C VAL A 75 9.60 0.86 13.68
N VAL A 76 9.68 2.12 13.23
CA VAL A 76 9.68 3.29 14.13
C VAL A 76 8.40 3.28 14.98
N ALA A 77 7.27 2.85 14.41
CA ALA A 77 5.99 2.61 15.07
C ALA A 77 6.01 1.51 16.14
N SER A 78 7.01 0.62 16.16
CA SER A 78 7.16 -0.40 17.21
C SER A 78 7.83 0.13 18.48
N ILE A 79 8.33 1.36 18.43
CA ILE A 79 8.91 2.07 19.58
C ILE A 79 7.73 2.69 20.38
N PRO A 80 7.70 2.54 21.72
CA PRO A 80 6.58 2.99 22.53
C PRO A 80 6.36 4.51 22.39
N GLY A 81 5.17 4.92 21.95
CA GLY A 81 4.81 6.34 21.76
C GLY A 81 3.97 6.69 20.53
N LYS A 82 3.56 5.71 19.70
CA LYS A 82 2.77 6.01 18.49
C LYS A 82 1.44 6.68 18.84
N THR A 83 1.21 7.86 18.28
CA THR A 83 -0.09 8.53 18.30
C THR A 83 -1.00 7.88 17.27
N THR A 84 -2.30 7.78 17.56
CA THR A 84 -3.29 7.22 16.63
C THR A 84 -3.20 7.88 15.25
N GLY A 85 -2.98 9.20 15.19
CA GLY A 85 -2.86 9.97 13.94
C GLY A 85 -1.79 9.47 12.95
N GLY A 86 -0.64 8.98 13.41
CA GLY A 86 0.42 8.49 12.52
C GLY A 86 0.01 7.22 11.76
N ALA A 87 -0.79 6.35 12.36
CA ALA A 87 -1.30 5.15 11.69
C ALA A 87 -2.32 5.46 10.59
N TYR A 88 -3.13 6.50 10.77
CA TYR A 88 -4.05 6.97 9.72
C TYR A 88 -3.29 7.60 8.55
N PHE A 89 -2.21 8.33 8.84
CA PHE A 89 -1.42 8.98 7.82
C PHE A 89 -0.66 7.98 6.93
N ASP A 90 -0.13 6.91 7.52
CA ASP A 90 0.53 5.78 6.85
C ASP A 90 -0.44 5.06 5.89
N VAL A 91 -1.55 4.54 6.42
CA VAL A 91 -2.58 3.84 5.62
C VAL A 91 -3.20 4.76 4.57
N GLY A 92 -3.43 6.03 4.90
CA GLY A 92 -3.98 7.01 3.97
C GLY A 92 -3.03 7.27 2.80
N THR A 93 -1.74 7.49 3.10
CA THR A 93 -0.69 7.68 2.09
C THR A 93 -0.60 6.49 1.15
N ASP A 94 -0.54 5.28 1.69
CA ASP A 94 -0.44 4.04 0.91
C ASP A 94 -1.62 3.80 -0.02
N THR A 95 -2.81 4.06 0.51
CA THR A 95 -4.05 3.88 -0.23
C THR A 95 -4.16 4.92 -1.32
N PHE A 96 -3.72 6.16 -1.05
CA PHE A 96 -3.67 7.23 -2.03
C PHE A 96 -2.70 6.92 -3.17
N ILE A 97 -1.48 6.46 -2.88
CA ILE A 97 -0.52 6.05 -3.90
C ILE A 97 -1.06 4.88 -4.74
N SER A 98 -1.66 3.87 -4.11
CA SER A 98 -2.26 2.73 -4.81
C SER A 98 -3.39 3.16 -5.76
N PHE A 99 -4.24 4.09 -5.32
CA PHE A 99 -5.30 4.66 -6.15
C PHE A 99 -4.73 5.45 -7.34
N LEU A 100 -3.70 6.28 -7.13
CA LEU A 100 -3.05 7.03 -8.20
C LEU A 100 -2.38 6.11 -9.23
N LEU A 101 -1.77 5.01 -8.80
CA LEU A 101 -1.21 4.01 -9.71
C LEU A 101 -2.30 3.38 -10.59
N LEU A 102 -3.45 3.01 -10.01
CA LEU A 102 -4.59 2.49 -10.79
C LEU A 102 -5.10 3.49 -11.82
N LEU A 103 -5.22 4.77 -11.45
CA LEU A 103 -5.57 5.82 -12.42
C LEU A 103 -4.54 5.92 -13.55
N LYS A 104 -3.26 5.77 -13.24
CA LYS A 104 -2.20 5.82 -14.25
C LYS A 104 -2.23 4.62 -15.18
N VAL A 105 -2.54 3.44 -14.67
CA VAL A 105 -2.80 2.24 -15.49
C VAL A 105 -4.01 2.48 -16.40
N GLY A 106 -5.09 3.06 -15.88
CA GLY A 106 -6.28 3.40 -16.69
C GLY A 106 -5.96 4.39 -17.80
N TRP A 107 -5.11 5.39 -17.52
CA TRP A 107 -4.63 6.32 -18.54
C TRP A 107 -3.76 5.59 -19.58
N PHE A 108 -2.85 4.72 -19.16
CA PHE A 108 -1.96 4.00 -20.10
C PHE A 108 -2.73 3.02 -21.01
N LEU A 109 -3.65 2.23 -20.44
CA LEU A 109 -4.44 1.25 -21.20
C LEU A 109 -5.59 1.88 -22.00
N GLN A 110 -5.98 3.13 -21.70
CA GLN A 110 -7.17 3.79 -22.26
C GLN A 110 -8.46 2.97 -22.05
N ASP A 111 -8.50 2.18 -20.97
CA ASP A 111 -9.59 1.27 -20.66
C ASP A 111 -10.50 1.86 -19.57
N TYR A 112 -11.78 1.99 -19.89
CA TYR A 112 -12.80 2.54 -19.00
C TYR A 112 -13.00 1.68 -17.73
N TYR A 113 -12.85 0.35 -17.83
CA TYR A 113 -13.07 -0.56 -16.70
C TYR A 113 -12.11 -0.31 -15.54
N VAL A 114 -10.90 0.18 -15.84
CA VAL A 114 -9.90 0.50 -14.81
C VAL A 114 -10.37 1.63 -13.91
N TYR A 115 -11.05 2.65 -14.46
CA TYR A 115 -11.58 3.76 -13.66
C TYR A 115 -12.73 3.33 -12.76
N ILE A 116 -13.58 2.39 -13.22
CA ILE A 116 -14.63 1.79 -12.38
C ILE A 116 -13.98 1.09 -11.18
N ILE A 117 -12.96 0.27 -11.44
CA ILE A 117 -12.24 -0.45 -10.39
C ILE A 117 -11.52 0.50 -9.43
N ALA A 118 -10.89 1.55 -9.95
CA ALA A 118 -10.28 2.59 -9.13
C ALA A 118 -11.32 3.28 -8.23
N GLY A 119 -12.52 3.54 -8.76
CA GLY A 119 -13.64 4.09 -7.98
C GLY A 119 -14.13 3.14 -6.88
N LEU A 120 -14.26 1.84 -7.17
CA LEU A 120 -14.63 0.82 -6.16
C LEU A 120 -13.56 0.70 -5.08
N PHE A 121 -12.29 0.71 -5.46
CA PHE A 121 -11.16 0.71 -4.53
C PHE A 121 -11.19 1.96 -3.64
N PHE A 122 -11.40 3.14 -4.23
CA PHE A 122 -11.52 4.39 -3.50
C PHE A 122 -12.69 4.38 -2.52
N LEU A 123 -13.85 3.84 -2.90
CA LEU A 123 -14.99 3.68 -2.00
C LEU A 123 -14.64 2.76 -0.81
N ALA A 124 -14.01 1.61 -1.08
CA ALA A 124 -13.58 0.68 -0.04
C ALA A 124 -12.57 1.32 0.92
N ALA A 125 -11.66 2.15 0.39
CA ALA A 125 -10.70 2.94 1.14
C ALA A 125 -11.37 3.98 2.03
N VAL A 126 -12.34 4.73 1.51
CA VAL A 126 -13.11 5.72 2.29
C VAL A 126 -13.87 5.04 3.43
N ILE A 127 -14.53 3.91 3.17
CA ILE A 127 -15.23 3.15 4.22
C ILE A 127 -14.23 2.67 5.28
N HIS A 128 -13.07 2.15 4.88
CA HIS A 128 -12.02 1.74 5.81
C HIS A 128 -11.55 2.91 6.69
N PHE A 129 -11.29 4.08 6.08
CA PHE A 129 -10.84 5.27 6.78
C PHE A 129 -11.90 5.83 7.75
N LEU A 130 -13.16 5.93 7.31
CA LEU A 130 -14.29 6.37 8.13
C LEU A 130 -14.61 5.39 9.27
N SER A 131 -14.25 4.11 9.11
CA SER A 131 -14.41 3.07 10.14
C SER A 131 -13.23 3.02 11.10
N CYS A 132 -12.45 4.10 11.21
CA CYS A 132 -11.29 4.17 12.08
C CYS A 132 -10.24 3.07 11.83
N LEU A 133 -10.10 2.62 10.56
CA LEU A 133 -9.24 1.51 10.13
C LEU A 133 -9.65 0.12 10.67
N GLU A 134 -10.84 -0.02 11.24
CA GLU A 134 -11.33 -1.31 11.77
C GLU A 134 -11.94 -2.22 10.70
N ALA A 135 -12.51 -1.62 9.65
CA ALA A 135 -13.17 -2.39 8.61
C ALA A 135 -12.13 -3.10 7.73
N PRO A 136 -12.33 -4.35 7.31
CA PRO A 136 -11.31 -5.07 6.55
C PRO A 136 -11.09 -4.46 5.16
N LEU A 137 -9.83 -4.26 4.78
CA LEU A 137 -9.41 -3.85 3.44
C LEU A 137 -8.27 -4.77 2.97
N LEU A 138 -8.44 -5.41 1.82
CA LEU A 138 -7.34 -6.16 1.20
C LEU A 138 -6.35 -5.18 0.60
N PHE A 139 -5.19 -5.06 1.23
CA PHE A 139 -4.10 -4.22 0.73
C PHE A 139 -3.46 -4.84 -0.51
N THR A 140 -3.72 -4.23 -1.67
CA THR A 140 -3.19 -4.67 -2.98
C THR A 140 -1.87 -4.00 -3.35
N ARG A 141 -1.38 -3.04 -2.56
CA ARG A 141 -0.23 -2.17 -2.87
C ARG A 141 1.03 -2.92 -3.31
N THR A 142 1.60 -3.75 -2.43
CA THR A 142 2.88 -4.42 -2.70
C THR A 142 2.81 -5.31 -3.94
N VAL A 143 1.68 -5.99 -4.11
CA VAL A 143 1.41 -6.80 -5.29
C VAL A 143 1.28 -5.92 -6.54
N GLY A 144 0.57 -4.79 -6.45
CA GLY A 144 0.42 -3.82 -7.53
C GLY A 144 1.75 -3.23 -7.98
N ILE A 145 2.60 -2.80 -7.04
CA ILE A 145 3.95 -2.28 -7.34
C ILE A 145 4.81 -3.37 -7.99
N ALA A 146 4.74 -4.61 -7.52
CA ALA A 146 5.47 -5.73 -8.11
C ALA A 146 5.01 -6.02 -9.54
N ILE A 147 3.70 -6.09 -9.77
CA ILE A 147 3.11 -6.27 -11.11
C ILE A 147 3.55 -5.14 -12.03
N LEU A 148 3.47 -3.89 -11.57
CA LEU A 148 3.91 -2.73 -12.36
C LEU A 148 5.41 -2.76 -12.65
N SER A 149 6.24 -3.20 -11.71
CA SER A 149 7.68 -3.36 -11.91
C SER A 149 7.99 -4.39 -12.99
N ILE A 150 7.23 -5.48 -13.04
CA ILE A 150 7.38 -6.49 -14.09
C ILE A 150 6.84 -5.96 -15.42
N ALA A 151 5.65 -5.35 -15.41
CA ALA A 151 4.98 -4.86 -16.60
C ALA A 151 5.77 -3.75 -17.31
N THR A 152 6.44 -2.88 -16.55
CA THR A 152 7.22 -1.73 -17.07
C THR A 152 8.66 -2.10 -17.42
N PHE A 153 9.06 -3.36 -17.25
CA PHE A 153 10.40 -3.81 -17.60
C PHE A 153 10.63 -3.72 -19.12
N PRO A 154 11.72 -3.10 -19.61
CA PRO A 154 11.89 -2.81 -21.04
C PRO A 154 11.88 -4.02 -21.98
N ALA A 155 12.27 -5.20 -21.50
CA ALA A 155 12.29 -6.42 -22.30
C ALA A 155 11.03 -7.29 -22.11
N PHE A 156 10.01 -6.81 -21.39
CA PHE A 156 8.78 -7.55 -21.16
C PHE A 156 7.75 -7.25 -22.27
N PRO A 157 7.33 -8.24 -23.08
CA PRO A 157 6.50 -7.98 -24.26
C PRO A 157 4.99 -7.92 -23.97
N TRP A 158 4.51 -8.46 -22.84
CA TRP A 158 3.08 -8.60 -22.52
C TRP A 158 2.56 -7.56 -21.53
N ILE A 159 2.96 -6.30 -21.71
CA ILE A 159 2.61 -5.21 -20.78
C ILE A 159 1.09 -5.06 -20.64
N GLN A 160 0.34 -5.10 -21.74
CA GLN A 160 -1.10 -4.86 -21.72
C GLN A 160 -1.86 -5.98 -21.00
N GLU A 161 -1.50 -7.23 -21.28
CA GLU A 161 -2.12 -8.42 -20.70
C GLU A 161 -1.84 -8.49 -19.19
N LEU A 162 -0.60 -8.24 -18.79
CA LEU A 162 -0.22 -8.26 -17.37
C LEU A 162 -0.90 -7.13 -16.60
N LEU A 163 -0.97 -5.91 -17.15
CA LEU A 163 -1.69 -4.81 -16.53
C LEU A 163 -3.19 -5.10 -16.45
N THR A 164 -3.76 -5.75 -17.46
CA THR A 164 -5.17 -6.17 -17.49
C THR A 164 -5.48 -7.15 -16.36
N ILE A 165 -4.68 -8.21 -16.24
CA ILE A 165 -4.79 -9.18 -15.16
C ILE A 165 -4.61 -8.49 -13.80
N GLY A 166 -3.64 -7.58 -13.70
CA GLY A 166 -3.35 -6.84 -12.48
C GLY A 166 -4.51 -5.99 -11.99
N TYR A 167 -5.12 -5.18 -12.88
CA TYR A 167 -6.25 -4.34 -12.48
C TYR A 167 -7.51 -5.18 -12.20
N LEU A 168 -7.75 -6.27 -12.92
CA LEU A 168 -8.88 -7.17 -12.66
C LEU A 168 -8.75 -7.84 -11.29
N ALA A 169 -7.54 -8.29 -10.93
CA ALA A 169 -7.25 -8.82 -9.60
C ALA A 169 -7.49 -7.77 -8.50
N ALA A 170 -7.08 -6.52 -8.74
CA ALA A 170 -7.37 -5.41 -7.84
C ALA A 170 -8.89 -5.14 -7.74
N GLY A 171 -9.64 -5.28 -8.83
CA GLY A 171 -11.10 -5.19 -8.87
C GLY A 171 -11.76 -6.26 -7.99
N ILE A 172 -11.36 -7.51 -8.14
CA ILE A 172 -11.84 -8.64 -7.31
C ILE A 172 -11.56 -8.36 -5.83
N ALA A 173 -10.34 -7.92 -5.50
CA ALA A 173 -9.96 -7.58 -4.13
C ALA A 173 -10.80 -6.42 -3.56
N SER A 174 -11.13 -5.42 -4.39
CA SER A 174 -11.94 -4.26 -4.00
C SER A 174 -13.39 -4.66 -3.70
N VAL A 175 -14.00 -5.46 -4.58
CA VAL A 175 -15.36 -5.98 -4.38
C VAL A 175 -15.42 -6.89 -3.15
N PHE A 176 -14.44 -7.77 -2.99
CA PHE A 176 -14.36 -8.63 -1.82
C PHE A 176 -14.20 -7.82 -0.52
N SER A 177 -13.39 -6.76 -0.55
CA SER A 177 -13.24 -5.85 0.59
C SER A 177 -14.57 -5.20 0.95
N LEU A 178 -15.28 -4.64 -0.03
CA LEU A 178 -16.61 -4.05 0.18
C LEU A 178 -17.61 -5.06 0.77
N ALA A 179 -17.65 -6.28 0.25
CA ALA A 179 -18.52 -7.35 0.77
C ALA A 179 -18.21 -7.66 2.25
N ARG A 180 -16.92 -7.75 2.61
CA ARG A 180 -16.51 -7.98 4.00
C ARG A 180 -16.79 -6.78 4.91
N GLN A 181 -16.67 -5.55 4.40
CA GLN A 181 -17.00 -4.34 5.14
C GLN A 181 -18.51 -4.26 5.42
N LEU A 182 -19.35 -4.65 4.46
CA LEU A 182 -20.80 -4.78 4.66
C LEU A 182 -21.13 -5.82 5.73
N GLN A 183 -20.53 -7.01 5.66
CA GLN A 183 -20.72 -8.06 6.67
C GLN A 183 -20.30 -7.59 8.06
N TRP A 184 -19.14 -6.93 8.17
CA TRP A 184 -18.66 -6.35 9.42
C TRP A 184 -19.64 -5.34 10.00
N LYS A 185 -20.18 -4.44 9.17
CA LYS A 185 -21.17 -3.44 9.60
C LYS A 185 -22.48 -4.07 10.08
N MET A 186 -22.90 -5.18 9.46
CA MET A 186 -24.08 -5.93 9.90
C MET A 186 -23.85 -6.59 11.26
N MET A 187 -22.72 -7.27 11.46
CA MET A 187 -22.38 -7.92 12.73
C MET A 187 -22.31 -6.92 13.88
N LYS A 188 -21.76 -5.72 13.64
CA LYS A 188 -21.64 -4.64 14.64
C LYS A 188 -22.96 -3.95 14.99
N ARG A 189 -24.03 -4.17 14.21
CA ARG A 189 -25.39 -3.67 14.49
C ARG A 189 -26.23 -4.67 15.29
N THR A 190 -25.83 -5.94 15.33
CA THR A 190 -26.56 -7.03 16.00
C THR A 190 -26.00 -7.40 17.38
N GLY A 191 -24.91 -6.78 17.81
CA GLY A 191 -24.34 -6.90 19.17
C GLY A 191 -24.29 -5.56 19.84
#